data_AF-A0A7W0ZCL4-F1
#
_entry.id   AF-A0A7W0ZCL4-F1
#
_cell.length_a   1.000
_cell.length_b   1.000
_cell.length_c   1.000
_cell.angle_alpha   90.00
_cell.angle_beta   90.00
_cell.angle_gamma   90.00
#
_symmetry.space_group_name_H-M   'P 1'
#
loop_
_entity.id
_entity.type
_entity.pdbx_description
1 polymer ?
#
loop_
_entity_poly.entity_id
_entity_poly.type
_entity_poly.pdbx_seq_one_letter_code
_entity_poly.pdbx_strand_id
1 'polypeptide(L)' 'LTASYPNLEELVWAQEEPQNMGAWRTIRHRLEGAVPDGVRVHYVGRPWRASPSEGYPTAHLLEQDRIAREALGRSDSAPG' A
#
# COMPACT_ATOMS: atom_id res chain seq x y z
N LEU A 1 -13.26 -9.80 -8.67
CA LEU A 1 -12.39 -8.63 -8.94
C LEU A 1 -11.09 -9.07 -9.61
N THR A 2 -10.27 -9.92 -8.97
CA THR A 2 -9.03 -10.46 -9.56
C THR A 2 -9.26 -11.26 -10.86
N ALA A 3 -10.35 -12.03 -10.94
CA ALA A 3 -10.72 -12.83 -12.12
C ALA A 3 -10.92 -12.02 -13.43
N SER A 4 -11.14 -10.71 -13.35
CA SER A 4 -11.29 -9.84 -14.53
C SER A 4 -9.95 -9.37 -15.11
N TYR A 5 -8.84 -9.64 -14.43
CA TYR A 5 -7.48 -9.24 -14.82
C TYR A 5 -6.63 -10.50 -15.07
N PRO A 6 -6.70 -11.12 -16.26
CA PRO A 6 -6.04 -12.41 -16.53
C PRO A 6 -4.50 -12.33 -16.53
N ASN A 7 -3.95 -11.13 -16.75
CA ASN A 7 -2.52 -10.86 -16.73
C ASN A 7 -2.11 -10.09 -15.46
N LEU A 8 -2.85 -10.27 -14.36
CA LEU A 8 -2.51 -9.64 -13.09
C LEU A 8 -1.17 -10.20 -12.59
N GLU A 9 -0.17 -9.33 -12.40
CA GLU A 9 1.14 -9.71 -11.84
C GLU A 9 1.31 -9.23 -10.39
N GLU A 10 0.64 -8.13 -10.05
CA GLU A 10 0.77 -7.48 -8.76
C GLU A 10 -0.54 -6.83 -8.31
N LEU A 11 -0.86 -7.00 -7.04
CA LEU A 11 -1.94 -6.33 -6.34
C LEU A 11 -1.34 -5.47 -5.24
N VAL A 12 -1.58 -4.16 -5.31
CA VAL A 12 -1.15 -3.22 -4.28
C VAL A 12 -2.34 -2.81 -3.41
N TRP A 13 -2.21 -2.97 -2.09
CA TRP A 13 -3.11 -2.37 -1.11
C TRP A 13 -2.53 -1.04 -0.64
N ALA A 14 -3.19 0.07 -1.01
CA ALA A 14 -2.83 1.40 -0.56
C ALA A 14 -3.72 1.83 0.62
N GLN A 15 -3.15 2.39 1.69
CA GLN A 15 -3.93 3.05 2.75
C GLN A 15 -3.17 4.22 3.38
N GLU A 16 -3.91 5.22 3.87
CA GLU A 16 -3.32 6.38 4.54
C GLU A 16 -2.92 6.09 5.99
N GLU A 17 -3.61 5.16 6.66
CA GLU A 17 -3.33 4.81 8.05
C GLU A 17 -2.01 4.04 8.20
N PRO A 18 -1.33 4.13 9.36
CA PRO A 18 -0.21 3.26 9.72
C PRO A 18 -0.53 1.78 9.52
N GLN A 19 0.46 0.97 9.17
CA GLN A 19 0.29 -0.47 8.88
C GLN A 19 -0.36 -1.29 10.02
N ASN A 20 -0.19 -0.89 11.29
CA ASN A 20 -0.89 -1.47 12.45
C ASN A 20 -2.32 -1.00 12.64
N MET A 21 -2.69 0.06 11.94
CA MET A 21 -4.02 0.64 11.91
C MET A 21 -4.68 0.34 10.56
N GLY A 22 -5.94 0.72 10.43
CA GLY A 22 -6.71 0.47 9.22
C GLY A 22 -6.97 -1.03 8.98
N ALA A 23 -7.32 -1.35 7.74
CA ALA A 23 -7.82 -2.67 7.37
C ALA A 23 -6.73 -3.66 6.93
N TRP A 24 -5.51 -3.19 6.62
CA TRP A 24 -4.46 -4.04 6.04
C TRP A 24 -4.25 -5.35 6.79
N ARG A 25 -4.06 -5.31 8.13
CA ARG A 25 -3.84 -6.52 8.94
C ARG A 25 -5.00 -7.51 8.86
N THR A 26 -6.22 -7.00 8.71
CA THR A 26 -7.43 -7.82 8.66
C THR A 26 -7.71 -8.33 7.26
N ILE A 27 -7.39 -7.59 6.20
CA ILE A 27 -7.74 -7.96 4.82
C ILE A 27 -6.62 -8.76 4.12
N ARG A 28 -5.36 -8.63 4.56
CA ARG A 28 -4.18 -9.22 3.90
C ARG A 28 -4.36 -10.70 3.54
N HIS A 29 -4.76 -11.53 4.51
CA HIS A 29 -4.94 -12.96 4.28
C HIS A 29 -6.02 -13.27 3.23
N ARG A 30 -7.06 -12.42 3.14
CA ARG A 30 -8.10 -12.57 2.12
C ARG A 30 -7.61 -12.16 0.75
N LEU A 31 -6.77 -11.13 0.66
CA LEU A 31 -6.15 -10.71 -0.60
C LEU A 31 -5.19 -11.78 -1.11
N GLU A 32 -4.30 -12.27 -0.25
CA GLU A 32 -3.35 -13.34 -0.57
C GLU A 32 -4.08 -14.61 -1.03
N GLY A 33 -5.22 -14.95 -0.44
CA GLY A 33 -6.04 -16.10 -0.88
C GLY A 33 -6.94 -15.84 -2.10
N ALA A 34 -7.11 -14.59 -2.53
CA ALA A 34 -7.98 -14.22 -3.65
C ALA A 34 -7.22 -13.95 -4.96
N VAL A 35 -5.89 -13.81 -4.89
CA VAL A 35 -5.03 -13.68 -6.06
C VAL A 35 -4.56 -15.06 -6.55
N PRO A 36 -4.33 -15.25 -7.86
CA PRO A 36 -3.68 -16.44 -8.39
C PRO A 36 -2.26 -16.62 -7.85
N ASP A 37 -1.76 -17.86 -7.89
CA ASP A 37 -0.37 -18.16 -7.57
C ASP A 37 0.60 -17.34 -8.43
N GLY A 38 1.64 -16.80 -7.81
CA GLY A 38 2.64 -15.96 -8.47
C GLY A 38 2.31 -14.46 -8.52
N VAL A 39 1.07 -14.07 -8.23
CA VAL A 39 0.70 -12.65 -8.10
C VAL A 39 1.21 -12.10 -6.76
N ARG A 40 2.01 -11.03 -6.82
CA ARG A 40 2.53 -10.38 -5.62
C ARG A 40 1.44 -9.54 -4.95
N VAL A 41 1.30 -9.64 -3.63
CA VAL A 41 0.45 -8.73 -2.84
C VAL A 41 1.36 -7.81 -2.04
N HIS A 42 1.33 -6.52 -2.34
CA HIS A 42 2.20 -5.50 -1.75
C HIS A 42 1.39 -4.45 -0.98
N TYR A 43 1.97 -3.91 0.10
CA TYR A 43 1.38 -2.86 0.92
C TYR A 43 2.07 -1.53 0.66
N VAL A 44 1.29 -0.49 0.37
CA VAL A 44 1.78 0.89 0.31
C VAL A 44 0.99 1.72 1.31
N GLY A 45 1.67 2.27 2.30
CA GLY A 45 1.03 3.07 3.33
C GLY A 45 2.04 3.53 4.36
N ARG A 46 1.53 4.14 5.43
CA ARG A 46 2.40 4.61 6.51
C ARG A 46 3.03 3.42 7.24
N PRO A 47 4.32 3.49 7.61
CA PRO A 47 4.95 2.45 8.42
C PRO A 47 4.27 2.34 9.78
N TRP A 48 4.62 1.30 10.53
CA TRP A 48 4.16 1.11 11.90
C TRP A 48 4.38 2.38 12.75
N ARG A 49 3.33 2.90 13.37
CA ARG A 49 3.44 4.05 14.28
C ARG A 49 2.69 3.77 15.58
N ALA A 50 3.34 4.11 16.70
CA ALA A 50 2.76 4.01 18.04
C ALA A 50 1.80 5.16 18.37
N SER A 51 1.96 6.33 17.71
CA SER A 51 1.08 7.50 17.84
C SER A 51 0.36 7.81 16.53
N PRO A 52 -0.92 8.21 16.52
CA PRO A 52 -1.73 8.37 15.30
C PRO A 52 -1.20 9.46 14.35
N SER A 53 -0.54 10.49 14.87
CA SER A 53 -0.24 11.71 14.11
C SER A 53 1.06 12.37 14.58
N GLU A 54 2.06 12.46 13.71
CA GLU A 54 3.03 13.55 13.79
C GLU A 54 2.30 14.78 13.26
N GLY A 55 2.03 15.75 14.14
CA GLY A 55 1.11 16.88 13.91
C GLY A 55 1.59 17.95 12.93
N TYR A 56 2.20 17.57 11.80
CA TYR A 56 2.66 18.48 10.76
C TYR A 56 1.87 18.30 9.47
N PRO A 57 1.00 19.26 9.08
CA PRO A 57 0.21 19.18 7.84
C PRO A 57 1.06 18.96 6.57
N THR A 58 2.23 19.60 6.50
CA THR A 58 3.16 19.41 5.38
C THR A 58 3.68 17.99 5.29
N ALA A 59 4.03 17.36 6.42
CA ALA A 59 4.47 15.97 6.45
C ALA A 59 3.36 15.00 6.04
N HIS A 60 2.11 15.32 6.41
CA HIS A 60 0.95 14.53 5.98
C HIS A 60 0.72 14.59 4.47
N LEU A 61 0.80 15.76 3.85
CA LEU A 61 0.67 15.92 2.40
C LEU A 61 1.77 15.20 1.62
N LEU A 62 3.03 15.31 2.10
CA LEU A 62 4.15 14.59 1.51
C LEU A 62 3.94 13.07 1.57
N GLU A 63 3.41 12.56 2.68
CA GLU A 63 3.14 11.14 2.85
C GLU A 63 2.00 10.66 1.96
N GLN A 64 0.94 11.45 1.78
CA GLN A 64 -0.14 11.13 0.83
C GLN A 64 0.37 11.09 -0.61
N ASP A 65 1.19 12.06 -1.03
CA ASP A 65 1.80 12.07 -2.37
C ASP A 65 2.71 10.85 -2.58
N ARG A 66 3.52 10.50 -1.57
CA ARG A 66 4.36 9.30 -1.58
C ARG A 66 3.55 8.02 -1.77
N ILE A 67 2.49 7.84 -0.96
CA ILE A 67 1.60 6.67 -1.04
C ILE A 67 0.95 6.57 -2.41
N ALA A 68 0.44 7.67 -2.95
CA ALA A 68 -0.20 7.68 -4.27
C ALA A 68 0.79 7.32 -5.39
N ARG A 69 2.01 7.86 -5.35
CA ARG A 69 3.06 7.58 -6.34
C ARG A 69 3.53 6.13 -6.29
N GLU A 70 3.86 5.63 -5.10
CA GLU A 70 4.31 4.26 -4.92
C GLU A 70 3.23 3.25 -5.30
N ALA A 71 1.96 3.50 -4.93
CA ALA A 71 0.85 2.62 -5.28
C ALA A 71 0.62 2.49 -6.79
N LEU A 72 0.99 3.52 -7.56
CA LEU A 72 0.90 3.54 -9.02
C LEU A 72 2.19 3.10 -9.71
N GLY A 73 3.17 2.58 -8.97
CA GLY A 73 4.47 2.17 -9.52
C GLY A 73 5.33 3.33 -10.01
N ARG A 74 5.03 4.55 -9.56
CA ARG A 74 5.79 5.78 -9.86
C ARG A 74 6.73 6.12 -8.71
N SER A 75 7.43 5.12 -8.18
CA SER A 75 8.47 5.36 -7.18
C SER A 75 9.60 6.17 -7.83
N ASP A 76 10.00 7.27 -7.20
CA ASP A 76 11.26 7.94 -7.54
C ASP A 76 12.39 6.95 -7.28
N SER A 77 12.78 6.19 -8.30
CA SER A 77 14.04 5.48 -8.31
C SER A 77 15.12 6.56 -8.27
N ALA A 78 15.74 6.76 -7.11
CA ALA A 78 17.04 7.41 -7.08
C ALA A 78 17.93 6.67 -8.11
N PRO A 79 18.56 7.36 -9.08
CA PRO A 79 19.54 6.71 -9.92
C PRO A 79 20.66 6.22 -9.02
N GLY A 80 20.93 4.91 -9.08
CA GLY A 80 22.07 4.30 -8.40
C GLY A 80 23.40 4.80 -8.92
#